data_AF-A0A0G1A9J2-F1
#
_entry.id   AF-A0A0G1A9J2-F1
#
_cell.length_a   1.000
_cell.length_b   1.000
_cell.length_c   1.000
_cell.angle_alpha   90.00
_cell.angle_beta   90.00
_cell.angle_gamma   90.00
#
_symmetry.space_group_name_H-M   'P 1'
#
loop_
_entity.id
_entity.type
_entity.pdbx_description
1 polymer ?
#
loop_
_entity_poly.entity_id
_entity_poly.type
_entity_poly.pdbx_seq_one_letter_code
_entity_poly.pdbx_strand_id
1 'polypeptide(L)'
;MFFVGLYCQIIIISYLKKKLRAGQVYFHNAHFLHLPFYILSNPLDLFQLDWRERGIKNPKKAFEFLENYQWSALPDLIGKENFPEVINKNLFYELFNTNEKQFKKDFIEWFKDYDGEFNFNGLE
;
A
#
# COMPACT_ATOMS: atom_id res chain seq x y z
N MET A 1 1.68 -12.89 17.81
CA MET A 1 1.98 -11.61 17.14
C MET A 1 1.66 -11.67 15.63
N PHE A 2 0.54 -12.28 15.23
CA PHE A 2 0.13 -12.45 13.82
C PHE A 2 -1.20 -11.74 13.49
N PHE A 3 -1.94 -11.31 14.51
CA PHE A 3 -3.24 -10.66 14.36
C PHE A 3 -3.18 -9.15 14.06
N VAL A 4 -2.02 -8.50 14.19
CA VAL A 4 -1.91 -7.04 14.04
C VAL A 4 -1.88 -6.62 12.56
N GLY A 5 -1.31 -7.45 11.67
CA GLY A 5 -1.15 -7.11 10.24
C GLY A 5 -2.47 -6.99 9.47
N LEU A 6 -3.34 -8.00 9.60
CA LEU A 6 -4.64 -8.00 8.92
C LEU A 6 -5.61 -6.98 9.54
N TYR A 7 -5.62 -6.86 10.88
CA TYR A 7 -6.47 -5.88 11.57
C TYR A 7 -6.10 -4.45 11.19
N CYS A 8 -4.81 -4.13 11.02
CA CYS A 8 -4.41 -2.76 10.67
C CYS A 8 -4.81 -2.38 9.24
N GLN A 9 -4.71 -3.30 8.27
CA GLN A 9 -5.17 -3.05 6.89
C GLN A 9 -6.70 -2.95 6.79
N ILE A 10 -7.44 -3.80 7.51
CA ILE A 10 -8.91 -3.74 7.59
C ILE A 10 -9.37 -2.45 8.28
N ILE A 11 -8.68 -2.00 9.33
CA ILE A 11 -8.97 -0.74 10.02
C ILE A 11 -8.74 0.44 9.09
N ILE A 12 -7.68 0.45 8.27
CA ILE A 12 -7.44 1.55 7.34
C ILE A 12 -8.51 1.59 6.25
N ILE A 13 -8.87 0.47 5.62
CA ILE A 13 -9.97 0.45 4.63
C ILE A 13 -11.31 0.86 5.28
N SER A 14 -11.58 0.42 6.51
CA SER A 14 -12.79 0.79 7.25
C SER A 14 -12.80 2.26 7.69
N TYR A 15 -11.66 2.80 8.10
CA TYR A 15 -11.46 4.19 8.47
C TYR A 15 -11.60 5.10 7.25
N LEU A 16 -11.00 4.73 6.11
CA LEU A 16 -11.18 5.40 4.84
C LEU A 16 -12.65 5.37 4.41
N LYS A 17 -13.32 4.21 4.49
CA LYS A 17 -14.77 4.07 4.22
C LYS A 17 -15.64 4.97 5.11
N LYS A 18 -15.32 5.10 6.40
CA LYS A 18 -16.05 5.98 7.35
C LYS A 18 -15.82 7.47 7.03
N LYS A 19 -14.59 7.85 6.69
CA LYS A 19 -14.22 9.25 6.39
C LYS A 19 -14.73 9.71 5.01
N LEU A 20 -14.79 8.79 4.04
CA LEU A 20 -15.41 8.99 2.72
C LEU A 20 -16.93 9.18 2.80
N ARG A 21 -17.63 8.36 3.60
CA ARG A 21 -19.07 8.53 3.86
C ARG A 21 -19.42 9.85 4.54
N ALA A 22 -18.48 10.42 5.30
CA ALA A 22 -18.65 11.71 5.96
C ALA A 22 -18.30 12.91 5.06
N GLY A 23 -17.92 12.69 3.79
CA GLY A 23 -17.51 13.78 2.88
C GLY A 23 -16.24 14.52 3.31
N GLN A 24 -15.47 13.97 4.26
CA GLN A 24 -14.38 14.67 4.95
C GLN A 24 -12.98 14.39 4.38
N VAL A 25 -12.88 13.56 3.33
CA VAL A 25 -11.62 13.41 2.58
C VAL A 25 -11.74 14.23 1.32
N TYR A 26 -11.29 15.48 1.39
CA TYR A 26 -10.97 16.23 0.18
C TYR A 26 -9.74 15.57 -0.45
N PHE A 27 -9.90 14.91 -1.59
CA PHE A 27 -8.86 14.22 -2.37
C PHE A 27 -7.74 15.15 -2.91
N HIS A 28 -7.69 16.40 -2.45
CA HIS A 28 -6.83 17.45 -2.98
C HIS A 28 -5.37 17.36 -2.51
N ASN A 29 -5.00 16.34 -1.74
CA ASN A 29 -3.67 16.25 -1.16
C ASN A 29 -2.93 15.02 -1.70
N ALA A 30 -1.88 15.26 -2.50
CA ALA A 30 -1.04 14.23 -3.12
C ALA A 30 -0.53 13.20 -2.10
N HIS A 31 -0.30 13.62 -0.85
CA HIS A 31 0.07 12.75 0.27
C HIS A 31 -0.88 11.56 0.46
N PHE A 32 -2.18 11.71 0.17
CA PHE A 32 -3.16 10.63 0.34
C PHE A 32 -2.96 9.48 -0.66
N LEU A 33 -2.49 9.80 -1.88
CA LEU A 33 -2.25 8.81 -2.93
C LEU A 33 -1.08 7.88 -2.60
N HIS A 34 -0.16 8.31 -1.73
CA HIS A 34 1.01 7.49 -1.37
C HIS A 34 0.75 6.48 -0.24
N LEU A 35 -0.31 6.66 0.54
CA LEU A 35 -0.62 5.81 1.69
C LEU A 35 -0.74 4.32 1.35
N PRO A 36 -1.45 3.90 0.27
CA PRO A 36 -1.55 2.50 -0.09
C PRO A 36 -0.18 1.84 -0.25
N PHE A 37 0.75 2.49 -0.95
CA PHE A 37 2.09 1.95 -1.17
C PHE A 37 2.82 1.73 0.16
N TYR A 38 2.80 2.72 1.04
CA TYR A 38 3.46 2.64 2.34
C TYR A 38 2.85 1.55 3.25
N ILE A 39 1.51 1.50 3.35
CA ILE A 39 0.80 0.54 4.20
C ILE A 39 1.03 -0.89 3.72
N LEU A 40 0.97 -1.12 2.40
CA LEU A 40 1.18 -2.43 1.78
C LEU A 40 2.66 -2.85 1.84
N SER A 41 3.56 -1.91 2.10
CA SER A 41 4.99 -2.16 2.32
C SER A 41 5.34 -2.50 3.77
N ASN A 42 4.43 -2.34 4.74
CA ASN A 42 4.68 -2.69 6.14
C ASN A 42 5.21 -4.12 6.37
N PRO A 43 4.80 -5.16 5.62
CA PRO A 43 5.39 -6.49 5.79
C PRO A 43 6.91 -6.53 5.52
N LEU A 44 7.49 -5.53 4.85
CA LEU A 44 8.94 -5.40 4.72
C LEU A 44 9.66 -5.32 6.06
N ASP A 45 8.97 -5.04 7.17
CA ASP A 45 9.56 -5.13 8.52
C ASP A 45 10.09 -6.53 8.83
N LEU A 46 9.55 -7.55 8.17
CA LEU A 46 10.02 -8.94 8.30
C LEU A 46 11.14 -9.28 7.32
N PHE A 47 11.34 -8.48 6.27
CA PHE A 47 12.29 -8.72 5.20
C PHE A 47 13.55 -7.84 5.31
N GLN A 48 13.35 -6.55 5.56
CA GLN A 48 14.37 -5.53 5.71
C GLN A 48 13.91 -4.50 6.75
N LEU A 49 14.26 -4.69 8.03
CA LEU A 49 13.81 -3.83 9.15
C LEU A 49 14.09 -2.33 8.97
N ASP A 50 15.17 -1.98 8.26
CA ASP A 50 15.64 -0.60 8.07
C ASP A 50 15.13 0.06 6.78
N TRP A 51 14.07 -0.49 6.16
CA TRP A 51 13.57 0.01 4.88
C TRP A 51 13.01 1.43 4.96
N ARG A 52 12.47 1.84 6.11
CA ARG A 52 11.88 3.18 6.29
C ARG A 52 12.93 4.28 6.38
N GLU A 53 14.09 3.96 6.94
CA GLU A 53 15.17 4.90 7.21
C GLU A 53 16.23 4.88 6.12
N ARG A 54 16.40 3.75 5.41
CA ARG A 54 17.48 3.58 4.42
C ARG A 54 16.98 3.20 3.03
N GLY A 55 15.67 3.31 2.81
CA GLY A 55 15.03 2.94 1.56
C GLY A 55 15.11 1.45 1.26
N ILE A 56 14.65 1.07 0.07
CA ILE A 56 14.57 -0.33 -0.33
C ILE A 56 15.85 -0.73 -1.07
N LYS A 57 16.69 -1.57 -0.44
CA LYS A 57 18.01 -1.94 -0.99
C LYS A 57 17.92 -2.77 -2.26
N ASN A 58 16.89 -3.63 -2.35
CA ASN A 58 16.64 -4.45 -3.53
C ASN A 58 15.15 -4.43 -3.87
N PRO A 59 14.70 -3.46 -4.69
CA PRO A 59 13.29 -3.29 -5.05
C PRO A 59 12.66 -4.57 -5.60
N LYS A 60 13.40 -5.33 -6.41
CA LYS A 60 12.91 -6.57 -7.01
C LYS A 60 12.61 -7.64 -5.94
N LYS A 61 13.57 -7.92 -5.06
CA LYS A 61 13.40 -8.93 -4.00
C LYS A 61 12.37 -8.49 -2.95
N ALA A 62 12.34 -7.20 -2.62
CA ALA A 62 11.36 -6.65 -1.70
C ALA A 62 9.94 -6.77 -2.26
N PHE A 63 9.73 -6.45 -3.53
CA PHE A 63 8.44 -6.65 -4.19
C PHE A 63 8.08 -8.15 -4.26
N GLU A 64 9.03 -9.02 -4.63
CA GLU A 64 8.86 -10.49 -4.64
C GLU A 64 8.42 -11.05 -3.28
N PHE A 65 8.98 -10.52 -2.19
CA PHE A 65 8.56 -10.87 -0.84
C PHE A 65 7.10 -10.44 -0.58
N LEU A 66 6.75 -9.19 -0.91
CA LEU A 66 5.40 -8.67 -0.66
C LEU A 66 4.31 -9.33 -1.50
N GLU A 67 4.58 -9.66 -2.76
CA GLU A 67 3.62 -10.33 -3.62
C GLU A 67 3.34 -11.79 -3.21
N ASN A 68 4.14 -12.36 -2.32
CA ASN A 68 3.96 -13.71 -1.80
C ASN A 68 3.54 -13.70 -0.31
N TYR A 69 3.56 -12.54 0.35
CA TYR A 69 3.14 -12.40 1.74
C TYR A 69 1.60 -12.44 1.86
N GLN A 70 1.08 -13.58 2.32
CA GLN A 70 -0.36 -13.89 2.36
C GLN A 70 -1.16 -12.94 3.26
N TRP A 71 -0.56 -12.38 4.31
CA TRP A 71 -1.31 -11.54 5.26
C TRP A 71 -1.32 -10.06 4.85
N SER A 72 -1.51 -9.80 3.57
CA SER A 72 -1.60 -8.46 2.98
C SER A 72 -2.66 -8.44 1.87
N ALA A 73 -3.21 -7.24 1.64
CA ALA A 73 -4.07 -6.95 0.50
C ALA A 73 -3.34 -6.89 -0.86
N LEU A 74 -2.00 -6.75 -0.85
CA LEU A 74 -1.23 -6.56 -2.08
C LEU A 74 -1.45 -7.67 -3.11
N PRO A 75 -1.36 -8.98 -2.77
CA PRO A 75 -1.54 -10.05 -3.74
C PRO A 75 -2.86 -9.93 -4.51
N ASP A 76 -3.97 -9.72 -3.80
CA ASP A 76 -5.31 -9.59 -4.42
C ASP A 76 -5.41 -8.35 -5.32
N LEU A 77 -4.76 -7.24 -4.95
CA LEU A 77 -4.72 -5.98 -5.73
C LEU A 77 -3.81 -6.04 -6.96
N ILE A 78 -2.96 -7.06 -7.07
CA ILE A 78 -2.07 -7.26 -8.23
C ILE A 78 -2.42 -8.52 -9.04
N GLY A 79 -3.62 -9.07 -8.81
CA GLY A 79 -4.17 -10.19 -9.60
C GLY A 79 -3.81 -11.59 -9.09
N LYS A 80 -3.19 -11.73 -7.91
CA LYS A 80 -2.97 -13.03 -7.28
C LYS A 80 -4.09 -13.30 -6.27
N GLU A 81 -4.86 -14.37 -6.47
CA GLU A 81 -5.92 -14.75 -5.53
C GLU A 81 -5.31 -15.15 -4.18
N ASN A 82 -5.75 -14.48 -3.11
CA ASN A 82 -5.33 -14.75 -1.75
C ASN A 82 -6.54 -14.72 -0.80
N PHE A 83 -7.11 -13.54 -0.53
CA PHE A 83 -8.39 -13.39 0.20
C PHE A 83 -9.38 -12.51 -0.55
N PRO A 84 -9.82 -12.91 -1.76
CA PRO A 84 -10.63 -12.06 -2.64
C PRO A 84 -12.00 -11.68 -2.03
N GLU A 85 -12.53 -12.49 -1.12
CA GLU A 85 -13.81 -12.25 -0.44
C GLU A 85 -13.72 -11.13 0.62
N VAL A 86 -12.52 -10.85 1.11
CA VAL A 86 -12.29 -9.85 2.18
C VAL A 86 -12.02 -8.46 1.58
N ILE A 87 -11.59 -8.39 0.32
CA ILE A 87 -11.09 -7.17 -0.31
C ILE A 87 -12.03 -6.68 -1.42
N ASN A 88 -12.50 -5.44 -1.26
CA ASN A 88 -13.24 -4.77 -2.33
C ASN A 88 -12.28 -4.07 -3.30
N LYS A 89 -11.77 -4.84 -4.28
CA LYS A 89 -10.83 -4.36 -5.31
C LYS A 89 -11.41 -3.23 -6.15
N ASN A 90 -12.69 -3.33 -6.53
CA ASN A 90 -13.36 -2.34 -7.37
C ASN A 90 -13.41 -0.97 -6.68
N LEU A 91 -13.77 -0.95 -5.39
CA LEU A 91 -13.77 0.29 -4.61
C LEU A 91 -12.37 0.87 -4.47
N PHE A 92 -11.35 0.03 -4.25
CA PHE A 92 -9.97 0.50 -4.18
C PHE A 92 -9.55 1.17 -5.50
N TYR A 93 -9.79 0.50 -6.63
CA TYR A 93 -9.47 1.02 -7.96
C TYR A 93 -10.21 2.32 -8.29
N GLU A 94 -11.49 2.42 -7.91
CA GLU A 94 -12.27 3.64 -8.07
C GLU A 94 -11.71 4.79 -7.23
N LEU A 95 -11.41 4.54 -5.94
CA LEU A 95 -10.92 5.56 -5.01
C LEU A 95 -9.55 6.12 -5.37
N PHE A 96 -8.68 5.29 -5.93
CA PHE A 96 -7.33 5.67 -6.33
C PHE A 96 -7.22 5.92 -7.84
N ASN A 97 -8.34 5.94 -8.56
CA ASN A 97 -8.43 6.11 -10.02
C ASN A 97 -7.37 5.27 -10.78
N THR A 98 -7.31 3.98 -10.45
CA THR A 98 -6.30 3.04 -10.97
C THR A 98 -6.95 1.72 -11.39
N ASN A 99 -6.14 0.74 -11.77
CA ASN A 99 -6.56 -0.63 -12.05
C ASN A 99 -5.42 -1.58 -11.66
N GLU A 100 -5.67 -2.89 -11.64
CA GLU A 100 -4.67 -3.91 -11.25
C GLU A 100 -3.29 -3.72 -11.91
N LYS A 101 -3.27 -3.56 -13.24
CA LYS A 101 -2.03 -3.43 -14.02
C LYS A 101 -1.31 -2.11 -13.70
N GLN A 102 -2.07 -1.02 -13.65
CA GLN A 102 -1.54 0.31 -13.39
C GLN A 102 -1.02 0.41 -11.95
N PHE A 103 -1.80 -0.05 -10.97
CA PHE A 103 -1.42 -0.08 -9.56
C PHE A 103 -0.14 -0.89 -9.33
N LYS A 104 -0.03 -2.09 -9.92
CA LYS A 104 1.19 -2.90 -9.83
C LYS A 104 2.41 -2.16 -10.39
N LYS A 105 2.25 -1.48 -11.54
CA LYS A 105 3.31 -0.69 -12.16
C LYS A 105 3.74 0.46 -11.25
N ASP A 106 2.78 1.25 -10.76
CA ASP A 106 3.02 2.39 -9.88
C ASP A 106 3.68 1.97 -8.58
N PHE A 107 3.30 0.82 -8.02
CA PHE A 107 3.91 0.26 -6.82
C PHE A 107 5.40 -0.07 -7.04
N ILE A 108 5.72 -0.67 -8.19
CA ILE A 108 7.10 -1.02 -8.54
C ILE A 108 7.93 0.25 -8.82
N GLU A 109 7.34 1.27 -9.43
CA GLU A 109 7.99 2.58 -9.64
C GLU A 109 8.26 3.25 -8.28
N TRP A 110 7.26 3.33 -7.41
CA TRP A 110 7.42 3.83 -6.04
C TRP A 110 8.54 3.10 -5.27
N PHE A 111 8.68 1.78 -5.45
CA PHE A 111 9.75 0.98 -4.84
C PHE A 111 11.16 1.37 -5.28
N LYS A 112 11.32 1.81 -6.52
CA LYS A 112 12.62 2.22 -7.06
C LYS A 112 13.02 3.59 -6.57
N ASP A 113 12.03 4.46 -6.35
CA ASP A 113 12.24 5.85 -5.96
C ASP A 113 12.28 6.04 -4.44
N TYR A 114 11.85 5.04 -3.65
CA TYR A 114 11.83 5.12 -2.20
C TYR A 114 13.22 4.93 -1.57
N ASP A 115 13.80 6.04 -1.09
CA ASP A 115 15.14 6.14 -0.52
C ASP A 115 15.19 6.19 1.03
N GLY A 116 14.02 6.16 1.67
CA GLY A 116 13.88 6.26 3.12
C GLY A 116 13.70 7.71 3.54
N GLU A 117 12.78 7.94 4.47
CA GLU A 117 12.16 9.24 4.79
C GLU A 117 11.15 9.76 3.74
N PHE A 118 9.95 10.15 4.20
CA PHE A 118 9.04 10.93 3.37
C PHE A 118 9.61 12.35 3.26
N ASN A 119 10.26 12.65 2.15
CA ASN A 119 10.80 13.99 1.91
C ASN A 119 9.65 14.95 1.59
N PHE A 120 9.09 15.61 2.62
CA PHE A 120 8.03 16.61 2.48
C PHE A 120 8.50 17.88 1.73
N ASN A 121 9.79 18.02 1.45
CA ASN A 121 10.40 19.23 0.90
C ASN A 121 10.29 19.35 -0.64
N GLY A 122 9.74 18.35 -1.33
CA GLY A 122 9.62 18.35 -2.80
C GLY A 122 8.26 18.80 -3.35
N LEU A 123 7.40 19.39 -2.51
CA LEU A 123 5.98 19.65 -2.82
C LEU A 123 5.53 21.09 -2.49
N GLU A 124 6.45 22.05 -2.58
CA GLU A 124 6.11 23.49 -2.72
C GLU A 124 5.93 23.88 -4.18
#